data_AF-A0A9D6NEF4-F1
#
_entry.id   AF-A0A9D6NEF4-F1
#
_cell.length_a   1.000
_cell.length_b   1.000
_cell.length_c   1.000
_cell.angle_alpha   90.00
_cell.angle_beta   90.00
_cell.angle_gamma   90.00
#
_symmetry.space_group_name_H-M   'P 1'
#
loop_
_entity.id
_entity.type
_entity.pdbx_description
1 polymer ?
#
loop_
_entity_poly.entity_id
_entity_poly.type
_entity_poly.pdbx_seq_one_letter_code
_entity_poly.pdbx_strand_id
1 'polypeptide(L)'
;MIVCLVCEHTNQPGVGQCTHCGAALPRILQPTSVDQFEKRTSRYNQFREAGQKAKEGKWSPEEYADWLQNISRLLAQKARYLIDLYHSTGYYEYGAEEVEMGITGIQDYEQAMETMWEFIEDGDPRHIERGLELMWEGNEKINEAMRLNREFRRRLEDEWGYM
;
A
#
# COMPACT_ATOMS: atom_id res chain seq x y z
N MET A 1 14.80 4.12 23.81
CA MET A 1 14.51 5.43 24.44
C MET A 1 14.48 6.48 23.35
N ILE A 2 13.61 7.50 23.43
CA ILE A 2 13.48 8.55 22.38
C ILE A 2 13.82 9.91 22.98
N VAL A 3 14.78 10.63 22.40
CA VAL A 3 15.16 11.98 22.84
C VAL A 3 14.26 13.03 22.16
N CYS A 4 13.75 13.98 22.93
CA CYS A 4 13.00 15.11 22.40
C CYS A 4 13.94 16.13 21.77
N LEU A 5 13.74 16.46 20.50
CA LEU A 5 14.61 17.41 19.77
C LEU A 5 14.40 18.88 20.17
N VAL A 6 13.38 19.18 20.98
CA VAL A 6 13.07 20.56 21.42
C VAL A 6 13.67 20.85 22.79
N CYS A 7 13.63 19.88 23.71
CA CYS A 7 14.09 20.09 25.10
C CYS A 7 15.10 19.06 25.58
N GLU A 8 15.62 18.21 24.67
CA GLU A 8 16.63 17.18 24.92
C GLU A 8 16.23 16.13 25.97
N HIS A 9 14.97 16.14 26.41
CA HIS A 9 14.47 15.20 27.40
C HIS A 9 14.36 13.79 26.83
N THR A 10 14.85 12.80 27.58
CA THR A 10 14.76 11.38 27.22
C THR A 10 13.41 10.80 27.64
N ASN A 11 12.65 10.31 26.67
CA ASN A 11 11.31 9.75 26.84
C ASN A 11 11.32 8.22 26.72
N GLN A 12 10.32 7.59 27.34
CA GLN A 12 10.09 6.15 27.19
C GLN A 12 9.68 5.79 25.75
N PRO A 13 10.00 4.57 25.27
CA PRO A 13 9.54 4.10 23.96
C PRO A 13 8.00 4.11 23.87
N GLY A 14 7.46 4.48 22.69
CA GLY A 14 6.02 4.39 22.41
C GLY A 14 5.18 5.62 22.82
N VAL A 15 5.78 6.64 23.44
CA VAL A 15 5.08 7.92 23.68
C VAL A 15 5.08 8.79 22.42
N GLY A 16 3.90 9.30 22.03
CA GLY A 16 3.74 10.12 20.82
C GLY A 16 4.10 11.60 21.03
N GLN A 17 4.28 12.04 22.27
CA GLN A 17 4.63 13.40 22.66
C GLN A 17 5.63 13.36 23.82
N CYS A 18 6.46 14.40 23.91
CA CYS A 18 7.44 14.54 24.95
C CYS A 18 6.74 14.81 26.29
N THR A 19 7.07 14.02 27.31
CA THR A 19 6.51 14.16 28.65
C THR A 19 6.93 15.45 29.37
N HIS A 20 7.96 16.13 28.86
CA HIS A 20 8.50 17.34 29.47
C HIS A 20 7.99 18.63 28.80
N CYS A 21 7.99 18.71 27.47
CA CYS A 21 7.61 19.92 26.75
C CYS A 21 6.36 19.79 25.85
N GLY A 22 5.78 18.60 25.74
CA GLY A 22 4.59 18.35 24.90
C GLY A 22 4.86 18.30 23.40
N ALA A 23 6.10 18.51 22.94
CA ALA A 23 6.45 18.40 21.52
C ALA A 23 6.19 17.00 20.97
N ALA A 24 5.72 16.89 19.73
CA ALA A 24 5.54 15.60 19.06
C ALA A 24 6.86 14.85 18.97
N LEU A 25 6.86 13.57 19.35
CA LEU A 25 8.03 12.70 19.21
C LEU A 25 7.93 11.89 17.92
N PRO A 26 9.07 11.56 17.28
CA PRO A 26 9.09 10.66 16.13
C PRO A 26 8.44 9.32 16.50
N ARG A 27 7.31 8.98 15.86
CA ARG A 27 6.65 7.67 16.05
C ARG A 27 7.41 6.61 15.25
N ILE A 28 8.40 5.97 15.88
CA ILE A 28 9.03 4.78 15.30
C ILE A 28 8.09 3.59 15.55
N LEU A 29 7.24 3.29 14.59
CA LEU A 29 6.58 1.98 14.51
C LEU A 29 7.71 0.94 14.48
N GLN A 30 7.68 -0.01 15.44
CA GLN A 30 8.69 -1.06 15.60
C GLN A 30 9.17 -1.63 14.25
N PRO A 31 10.46 -1.99 14.12
CA PRO A 31 10.94 -2.64 12.92
C PRO A 31 10.22 -3.98 12.80
N THR A 32 9.21 -4.05 11.94
CA THR A 32 8.84 -5.33 11.35
C THR A 32 10.11 -5.83 10.69
N SER A 33 10.61 -6.96 11.19
CA SER A 33 11.80 -7.71 10.78
C SER A 33 12.27 -7.41 9.36
N VAL A 34 13.60 -7.36 9.18
CA VAL A 34 14.32 -7.26 7.91
C VAL A 34 13.93 -8.43 6.99
N ASP A 35 12.73 -8.37 6.43
CA ASP A 35 12.28 -9.27 5.39
C ASP A 35 13.04 -8.87 4.15
N GLN A 36 13.68 -9.82 3.48
CA GLN A 36 14.20 -9.60 2.13
C GLN A 36 13.09 -8.92 1.30
N PHE A 37 13.42 -7.95 0.47
CA PHE A 37 12.42 -7.30 -0.37
C PHE A 37 11.91 -8.33 -1.38
N GLU A 38 10.86 -9.04 -0.99
CA GLU A 38 10.13 -9.94 -1.87
C GLU A 38 9.02 -9.12 -2.52
N LYS A 39 9.03 -9.06 -3.85
CA LYS A 39 7.96 -8.40 -4.60
C LYS A 39 6.63 -9.01 -4.18
N ARG A 40 5.73 -8.20 -3.63
CA ARG A 40 4.40 -8.67 -3.27
C ARG A 40 3.61 -8.84 -4.56
N THR A 41 3.34 -10.08 -4.95
CA THR A 41 2.55 -10.41 -6.15
C THR A 41 1.27 -11.17 -5.80
N SER A 42 1.05 -11.47 -4.51
CA SER A 42 -0.06 -12.31 -4.05
C SER A 42 -1.43 -11.79 -4.47
N ARG A 43 -1.65 -10.47 -4.46
CA ARG A 43 -2.91 -9.89 -4.90
C ARG A 43 -3.08 -10.00 -6.41
N TYR A 44 -2.07 -9.59 -7.19
CA TYR A 44 -2.07 -9.76 -8.65
C TYR A 44 -2.36 -11.21 -9.05
N ASN A 45 -1.73 -12.19 -8.40
CA ASN A 45 -1.95 -13.61 -8.69
C ASN A 45 -3.41 -14.03 -8.46
N GLN A 46 -4.07 -13.51 -7.43
CA GLN A 46 -5.49 -13.78 -7.20
C GLN A 46 -6.39 -13.23 -8.32
N PHE A 47 -6.12 -12.01 -8.81
CA PHE A 47 -6.83 -11.45 -9.95
C PHE A 47 -6.58 -12.24 -11.22
N ARG A 48 -5.32 -12.63 -11.47
CA ARG A 48 -4.97 -13.48 -12.62
C ARG A 48 -5.70 -14.81 -12.58
N GLU A 49 -5.74 -15.48 -11.42
CA GLU A 49 -6.44 -16.75 -11.25
C GLU A 49 -7.96 -16.61 -11.40
N ALA A 50 -8.56 -15.57 -10.83
CA ALA A 50 -9.99 -15.29 -10.96
C ALA A 50 -10.36 -14.96 -12.42
N GLY A 51 -9.60 -14.07 -13.06
CA GLY A 51 -9.78 -13.73 -14.47
C GLY A 51 -9.62 -14.94 -15.39
N GLN A 52 -8.65 -15.82 -15.13
CA GLN A 52 -8.52 -17.06 -15.90
C GLN A 52 -9.73 -17.99 -15.74
N LYS A 53 -10.28 -18.13 -14.52
CA LYS A 53 -11.49 -18.92 -14.29
C LYS A 53 -12.69 -18.34 -15.04
N ALA A 54 -12.84 -17.02 -15.06
CA ALA A 54 -13.90 -16.35 -15.80
C ALA A 54 -13.74 -16.53 -17.33
N LYS A 55 -12.52 -16.35 -17.86
CA LYS A 55 -12.20 -16.57 -19.29
C LYS A 55 -12.48 -18.00 -19.75
N GLU A 56 -12.18 -18.98 -18.91
CA GLU A 56 -12.41 -20.40 -19.19
C GLU A 56 -13.86 -20.83 -18.97
N GLY A 57 -14.75 -19.92 -18.55
CA GLY A 57 -16.14 -20.24 -18.21
C GLY A 57 -16.29 -21.14 -16.98
N LYS A 58 -15.23 -21.27 -16.16
CA LYS A 58 -15.29 -22.00 -14.88
C LYS A 58 -16.03 -21.21 -13.82
N TRP A 59 -16.03 -19.88 -13.94
CA TRP A 59 -16.88 -18.98 -13.19
C TRP A 59 -17.90 -18.35 -14.12
N SER A 60 -19.14 -18.23 -13.66
CA SER A 60 -20.13 -17.43 -14.36
C SER A 60 -19.79 -15.93 -14.26
N PRO A 61 -20.34 -15.09 -15.15
CA PRO A 61 -20.21 -13.64 -15.04
C PRO A 61 -20.62 -13.10 -13.66
N GLU A 62 -21.69 -13.65 -13.06
CA GLU A 62 -22.16 -13.27 -11.73
C GLU A 62 -21.18 -13.68 -10.63
N GLU A 63 -20.62 -14.88 -10.69
CA GLU A 63 -19.60 -15.32 -9.72
C GLU A 63 -18.34 -14.46 -9.78
N TYR A 64 -17.91 -14.09 -11.00
CA TYR A 64 -16.78 -13.19 -11.19
C TYR A 64 -17.09 -11.77 -10.71
N ALA A 65 -18.28 -11.25 -10.99
CA ALA A 65 -18.75 -9.97 -10.48
C ALA A 65 -18.74 -9.93 -8.95
N ASP A 66 -19.36 -10.93 -8.30
CA ASP A 66 -19.41 -11.00 -6.84
C ASP A 66 -18.00 -11.03 -6.23
N TRP A 67 -17.09 -11.79 -6.84
CA TRP A 67 -15.70 -11.81 -6.40
C TRP A 67 -15.02 -10.45 -6.55
N LEU A 68 -15.17 -9.82 -7.73
CA LEU A 68 -14.54 -8.55 -8.05
C LEU A 68 -15.12 -7.38 -7.21
N GLN A 69 -16.41 -7.44 -6.84
CA GLN A 69 -17.03 -6.48 -5.92
C GLN A 69 -16.51 -6.64 -4.48
N ASN A 70 -16.35 -7.88 -4.02
CA ASN A 70 -15.85 -8.14 -2.68
C ASN A 70 -14.40 -7.70 -2.52
N ILE A 71 -13.56 -7.96 -3.54
CA ILE A 71 -12.16 -7.57 -3.48
C ILE A 71 -11.97 -6.06 -3.64
N SER A 72 -12.71 -5.40 -4.54
CA SER A 72 -12.66 -3.95 -4.69
C SER A 72 -13.05 -3.23 -3.40
N ARG A 73 -14.10 -3.70 -2.72
CA ARG A 73 -14.49 -3.16 -1.40
C ARG A 73 -13.37 -3.26 -0.37
N LEU A 74 -12.70 -4.41 -0.30
CA LEU A 74 -11.57 -4.62 0.62
C LEU A 74 -10.40 -3.69 0.30
N LEU A 75 -10.04 -3.56 -0.98
CA LEU A 75 -8.94 -2.71 -1.41
C LEU A 75 -9.24 -1.23 -1.19
N ALA A 76 -10.45 -0.77 -1.51
CA ALA A 76 -10.90 0.60 -1.27
C ALA A 76 -10.88 0.96 0.22
N GLN A 77 -11.25 0.03 1.10
CA GLN A 77 -11.13 0.23 2.56
C GLN A 77 -9.68 0.43 3.00
N LYS A 78 -8.76 -0.37 2.45
CA LYS A 78 -7.33 -0.25 2.77
C LYS A 78 -6.71 1.04 2.21
N ALA A 79 -7.07 1.40 0.98
CA ALA A 79 -6.65 2.64 0.34
C ALA A 79 -7.06 3.86 1.16
N ARG A 80 -8.35 3.96 1.53
CA ARG A 80 -8.85 5.05 2.39
C ARG A 80 -8.08 5.14 3.71
N TYR A 81 -7.87 4.02 4.39
CA TYR A 81 -7.11 3.99 5.63
C TYR A 81 -5.67 4.52 5.46
N LEU A 82 -4.98 4.14 4.38
CA LEU A 82 -3.62 4.61 4.11
C LEU A 82 -3.58 6.11 3.81
N ILE A 83 -4.50 6.59 2.97
CA ILE A 83 -4.64 8.01 2.62
C ILE A 83 -4.92 8.84 3.89
N ASP A 84 -5.87 8.42 4.72
CA ASP A 84 -6.20 9.09 5.99
C ASP A 84 -5.00 9.11 6.94
N LEU A 85 -4.23 8.02 7.01
CA LEU A 85 -3.02 7.94 7.82
C LEU A 85 -1.95 8.94 7.32
N TYR A 86 -1.71 9.02 6.01
CA TYR A 86 -0.72 9.94 5.44
C TYR A 86 -1.08 11.41 5.71
N HIS A 87 -2.35 11.78 5.55
CA HIS A 87 -2.81 13.13 5.83
C HIS A 87 -2.77 13.48 7.33
N SER A 88 -3.25 12.58 8.19
CA SER A 88 -3.36 12.86 9.63
C SER A 88 -2.02 12.93 10.37
N THR A 89 -0.96 12.34 9.81
CA THR A 89 0.37 12.27 10.42
C THR A 89 1.35 13.31 9.88
N GLY A 90 1.00 14.04 8.81
CA GLY A 90 1.93 14.91 8.10
C GLY A 90 3.06 14.14 7.39
N TYR A 91 2.96 12.80 7.28
CA TYR A 91 4.00 11.96 6.69
C TYR A 91 4.32 12.34 5.23
N TYR A 92 3.36 12.93 4.53
CA TYR A 92 3.54 13.45 3.18
C TYR A 92 4.71 14.44 3.07
N GLU A 93 5.00 15.22 4.12
CA GLU A 93 6.10 16.19 4.11
C GLU A 93 7.49 15.53 4.15
N TYR A 94 7.56 14.28 4.62
CA TYR A 94 8.82 13.54 4.81
C TYR A 94 9.01 12.40 3.79
N GLY A 95 7.91 11.84 3.28
CA GLY A 95 7.89 10.67 2.40
C GLY A 95 7.15 10.90 1.08
N ALA A 96 7.06 12.14 0.59
CA ALA A 96 6.25 12.52 -0.57
C ALA A 96 6.34 11.56 -1.76
N GLU A 97 7.56 11.18 -2.15
CA GLU A 97 7.81 10.27 -3.29
C GLU A 97 7.26 8.85 -3.06
N GLU A 98 7.42 8.31 -1.85
CA GLU A 98 6.89 7.00 -1.47
C GLU A 98 5.36 7.01 -1.44
N VAL A 99 4.79 8.07 -0.86
CA VAL A 99 3.33 8.23 -0.74
C VAL A 99 2.72 8.42 -2.13
N GLU A 100 3.32 9.23 -2.99
CA GLU A 100 2.84 9.47 -4.35
C GLU A 100 2.86 8.19 -5.19
N MET A 101 3.93 7.39 -5.11
CA MET A 101 3.97 6.09 -5.79
C MET A 101 2.95 5.10 -5.23
N GLY A 102 2.75 5.09 -3.90
CA GLY A 102 1.73 4.26 -3.27
C GLY A 102 0.32 4.63 -3.71
N ILE A 103 -0.01 5.93 -3.76
CA ILE A 103 -1.31 6.44 -4.19
C ILE A 103 -1.54 6.15 -5.67
N THR A 104 -0.55 6.42 -6.53
CA THR A 104 -0.67 6.16 -7.97
C THR A 104 -0.87 4.66 -8.24
N GLY A 105 -0.15 3.80 -7.51
CA GLY A 105 -0.35 2.36 -7.63
C GLY A 105 -1.73 1.89 -7.17
N ILE A 106 -2.33 2.54 -6.16
CA ILE A 106 -3.72 2.29 -5.75
C ILE A 106 -4.70 2.68 -6.86
N GLN A 107 -4.49 3.85 -7.49
CA GLN A 107 -5.35 4.34 -8.58
C GLN A 107 -5.31 3.39 -9.79
N ASP A 108 -4.14 2.87 -10.15
CA ASP A 108 -4.02 1.87 -11.22
C ASP A 108 -4.80 0.58 -10.88
N TYR A 109 -4.78 0.16 -9.61
CA TYR A 109 -5.56 -0.99 -9.15
C TYR A 109 -7.07 -0.75 -9.25
N GLU A 110 -7.54 0.47 -8.95
CA GLU A 110 -8.95 0.85 -9.10
C GLU A 110 -9.36 0.86 -10.57
N GLN A 111 -8.57 1.49 -11.44
CA GLN A 111 -8.82 1.52 -12.88
C GLN A 111 -8.77 0.10 -13.50
N ALA A 112 -7.86 -0.75 -13.03
CA ALA A 112 -7.78 -2.14 -13.44
C ALA A 112 -9.08 -2.90 -13.11
N MET A 113 -9.64 -2.69 -11.91
CA MET A 113 -10.88 -3.34 -11.51
C MET A 113 -12.09 -2.83 -12.29
N GLU A 114 -12.14 -1.53 -12.60
CA GLU A 114 -13.16 -0.95 -13.48
C GLU A 114 -13.08 -1.56 -14.88
N THR A 115 -11.88 -1.66 -15.44
CA THR A 115 -11.66 -2.29 -16.75
C THR A 115 -12.09 -3.76 -16.75
N MET A 116 -11.74 -4.52 -15.70
CA MET A 116 -12.19 -5.91 -15.58
C MET A 116 -13.71 -6.03 -15.40
N TRP A 117 -14.39 -4.97 -14.94
CA TRP A 117 -15.84 -4.96 -14.80
C TRP A 117 -16.55 -4.96 -16.16
N GLU A 118 -15.93 -4.36 -17.19
CA GLU A 118 -16.47 -4.31 -18.56
C GLU A 118 -16.64 -5.73 -19.16
N PHE A 119 -15.79 -6.69 -18.77
CA PHE A 119 -15.94 -8.10 -19.15
C PHE A 119 -17.31 -8.68 -18.74
N ILE A 120 -17.88 -8.23 -17.63
CA ILE A 120 -19.18 -8.73 -17.14
C ILE A 120 -20.31 -8.25 -18.07
N GLU A 121 -20.14 -7.10 -18.73
CA GLU A 121 -21.15 -6.49 -19.58
C GLU A 121 -21.18 -7.08 -20.99
N ASP A 122 -20.01 -7.27 -21.61
CA ASP A 122 -19.89 -7.67 -23.02
C ASP A 122 -19.24 -9.05 -23.24
N GLY A 123 -18.69 -9.66 -22.19
CA GLY A 123 -18.02 -10.95 -22.24
C GLY A 123 -16.66 -10.94 -22.95
N ASP A 124 -16.11 -9.79 -23.30
CA ASP A 124 -14.85 -9.67 -24.04
C ASP A 124 -13.63 -9.93 -23.14
N PRO A 125 -12.88 -11.04 -23.33
CA PRO A 125 -11.75 -11.39 -22.49
C PRO A 125 -10.61 -10.36 -22.48
N ARG A 126 -10.57 -9.44 -23.46
CA ARG A 126 -9.55 -8.38 -23.55
C ARG A 126 -9.62 -7.42 -22.37
N HIS A 127 -10.80 -7.24 -21.76
CA HIS A 127 -10.99 -6.44 -20.56
C HIS A 127 -10.25 -7.01 -19.35
N ILE A 128 -10.27 -8.34 -19.20
CA ILE A 128 -9.51 -9.03 -18.14
C ILE A 128 -8.01 -8.86 -18.38
N GLU A 129 -7.55 -9.03 -19.61
CA GLU A 129 -6.13 -8.90 -19.96
C GLU A 129 -5.63 -7.48 -19.71
N ARG A 130 -6.38 -6.47 -20.18
CA ARG A 130 -6.04 -5.07 -19.98
C ARG A 130 -6.05 -4.68 -18.49
N GLY A 131 -7.04 -5.15 -17.74
CA GLY A 131 -7.08 -4.96 -16.30
C GLY A 131 -5.87 -5.57 -15.60
N LEU A 132 -5.41 -6.75 -16.02
CA LEU A 132 -4.23 -7.40 -15.43
C LEU A 132 -2.95 -6.62 -15.73
N GLU A 133 -2.80 -6.05 -16.92
CA GLU A 133 -1.67 -5.17 -17.25
C GLU A 133 -1.63 -3.94 -16.33
N LEU A 134 -2.75 -3.22 -16.23
CA LEU A 134 -2.86 -2.05 -15.34
C LEU A 134 -2.57 -2.42 -13.89
N MET A 135 -3.08 -3.57 -13.44
CA MET A 135 -2.84 -4.05 -12.09
C MET A 135 -1.38 -4.41 -11.84
N TRP A 136 -0.69 -4.94 -12.84
CA TRP A 136 0.74 -5.22 -12.74
C TRP A 136 1.55 -3.93 -12.62
N GLU A 137 1.24 -2.92 -13.44
CA GLU A 137 1.86 -1.59 -13.34
C GLU A 137 1.64 -0.96 -11.96
N GLY A 138 0.41 -1.02 -11.45
CA GLY A 138 0.08 -0.54 -10.11
C GLY A 138 0.83 -1.31 -9.02
N ASN A 139 1.00 -2.62 -9.20
CA ASN A 139 1.73 -3.46 -8.25
C ASN A 139 3.23 -3.13 -8.24
N GLU A 140 3.82 -2.80 -9.39
CA GLU A 140 5.20 -2.33 -9.46
C GLU A 140 5.37 -0.99 -8.74
N LYS A 141 4.44 -0.04 -8.90
CA LYS A 141 4.45 1.25 -8.16
C LYS A 141 4.34 1.05 -6.65
N ILE A 142 3.46 0.16 -6.19
CA ILE A 142 3.32 -0.17 -4.75
C ILE A 142 4.59 -0.82 -4.22
N ASN A 143 5.17 -1.77 -4.97
CA ASN A 143 6.43 -2.40 -4.58
C ASN A 143 7.55 -1.37 -4.47
N GLU A 144 7.62 -0.44 -5.41
CA GLU A 144 8.62 0.62 -5.40
C GLU A 144 8.42 1.60 -4.24
N ALA A 145 7.18 1.99 -3.93
CA ALA A 145 6.86 2.74 -2.72
C ALA A 145 7.37 2.03 -1.46
N MET A 146 7.13 0.72 -1.33
CA MET A 146 7.66 -0.06 -0.19
C MET A 146 9.19 -0.09 -0.16
N ARG A 147 9.87 -0.11 -1.32
CA ARG A 147 11.33 -0.06 -1.41
C ARG A 147 11.84 1.29 -0.89
N LEU A 148 11.26 2.40 -1.35
CA LEU A 148 11.59 3.74 -0.87
C LEU A 148 11.35 3.90 0.63
N ASN A 149 10.23 3.38 1.15
CA ASN A 149 9.93 3.39 2.58
C ASN A 149 11.05 2.73 3.40
N ARG A 150 11.52 1.56 2.93
CA ARG A 150 12.59 0.81 3.60
C ARG A 150 13.92 1.53 3.53
N GLU A 151 14.27 2.11 2.40
CA GLU A 151 15.52 2.88 2.26
C GLU A 151 15.52 4.15 3.10
N PHE A 152 14.38 4.83 3.19
CA PHE A 152 14.20 5.95 4.10
C PHE A 152 14.37 5.52 5.56
N ARG A 153 13.76 4.40 5.97
CA ARG A 153 13.94 3.85 7.33
C ARG A 153 15.39 3.45 7.62
N ARG A 154 16.08 2.79 6.69
CA ARG A 154 17.50 2.45 6.85
C ARG A 154 18.37 3.68 7.01
N ARG A 155 18.15 4.73 6.20
CA ARG A 155 18.88 6.00 6.36
C ARG A 155 18.64 6.62 7.73
N LEU A 156 17.40 6.60 8.22
CA LEU A 156 17.10 7.05 9.59
C LEU A 156 17.82 6.20 10.65
N GLU A 157 17.91 4.89 10.47
CA GLU A 157 18.64 3.99 11.38
C GLU A 157 20.16 4.24 11.33
N ASP A 158 20.73 4.44 10.14
CA ASP A 158 22.16 4.66 9.92
C ASP A 158 22.63 6.05 10.37
N GLU A 159 21.88 7.12 10.04
CA GLU A 159 22.23 8.50 10.39
C GLU A 159 22.00 8.82 11.88
N TRP A 160 21.04 8.15 12.51
CA TRP A 160 20.63 8.44 13.90
C TRP A 160 21.04 7.35 14.89
N GLY A 161 21.74 6.31 14.41
CA GLY A 161 22.52 5.36 15.21
C GLY A 161 21.77 4.78 16.41
N TYR A 162 20.82 3.88 16.16
CA TYR A 162 20.21 3.09 17.24
C TYR A 162 20.67 1.63 17.17
N MET A 163 21.72 1.32 17.94
CA MET A 163 21.91 0.00 18.58
C MET A 163 21.06 -0.06 19.86
#